data_AF-A0A257SVI9-F1
#
_entry.id   AF-A0A257SVI9-F1
#
_cell.length_a   1.000
_cell.length_b   1.000
_cell.length_c   1.000
_cell.angle_alpha   90.00
_cell.angle_beta   90.00
_cell.angle_gamma   90.00
#
_symmetry.space_group_name_H-M   'P 1'
#
loop_
_entity.id
_entity.type
_entity.pdbx_description
1 polymer ?
#
loop_
_entity_poly.entity_id
_entity_poly.type
_entity_poly.pdbx_seq_one_letter_code
_entity_poly.pdbx_strand_id
1 'polypeptide(L)'
;MTLRQIQYLIALADAGHFGRAAERCCVSQSTLSLQLRRMETYLGLELFDRERRGIWDTPAAREIVELGRQMLRLAGAIRQVAARAPAGVAPARAPARPIDTINCKG
;
A
#
# COMPACT_ATOMS: atom_id res chain seq x y z
N MET A 1 1.56 0.48 9.93
CA MET A 1 1.56 0.67 8.46
C MET A 1 2.04 -0.60 7.75
N THR A 2 1.51 -0.93 6.56
CA THR A 2 1.93 -2.10 5.74
C THR A 2 2.26 -1.72 4.28
N LEU A 3 2.99 -2.58 3.55
CA LEU A 3 3.26 -2.35 2.10
C LEU A 3 1.98 -2.26 1.26
N ARG A 4 0.92 -3.00 1.65
CA ARG A 4 -0.39 -2.91 1.01
C ARG A 4 -1.07 -1.55 1.24
N GLN A 5 -0.93 -0.99 2.44
CA GLN A 5 -1.42 0.38 2.71
C GLN A 5 -0.66 1.42 1.88
N ILE A 6 0.66 1.24 1.68
CA ILE A 6 1.45 2.07 0.75
C ILE A 6 0.96 1.93 -0.70
N GLN A 7 0.65 0.72 -1.15
CA GLN A 7 0.06 0.50 -2.49
C GLN A 7 -1.28 1.22 -2.64
N TYR A 8 -2.14 1.18 -1.62
CA TYR A 8 -3.42 1.89 -1.64
C TYR A 8 -3.24 3.40 -1.66
N LEU A 9 -2.25 3.94 -0.93
CA LEU A 9 -1.91 5.36 -0.98
C LEU A 9 -1.50 5.78 -2.38
N ILE A 10 -0.59 5.04 -3.01
CA ILE A 10 -0.09 5.33 -4.36
C ILE A 10 -1.22 5.18 -5.38
N ALA A 11 -2.07 4.16 -5.26
CA ALA A 11 -3.22 4.00 -6.14
C ALA A 11 -4.23 5.14 -6.02
N LEU A 12 -4.47 5.62 -4.80
CA LEU A 12 -5.33 6.78 -4.56
C LEU A 12 -4.73 8.05 -5.15
N ALA A 13 -3.43 8.24 -4.92
CA ALA A 13 -2.62 9.29 -5.47
C ALA A 13 -2.71 9.37 -7.01
N ASP A 14 -2.45 8.25 -7.68
CA ASP A 14 -2.43 8.17 -9.14
C ASP A 14 -3.82 8.26 -9.77
N ALA A 15 -4.87 7.85 -9.04
CA ALA A 15 -6.24 7.85 -9.55
C ALA A 15 -6.98 9.17 -9.31
N GLY A 16 -6.61 9.91 -8.26
CA GLY A 16 -7.31 11.12 -7.83
C GLY A 16 -8.77 10.88 -7.44
N HIS A 17 -9.17 9.62 -7.22
CA HIS A 17 -10.53 9.24 -6.85
C HIS A 17 -10.56 7.90 -6.08
N PHE A 18 -11.20 7.87 -4.92
CA PHE A 18 -11.29 6.67 -4.06
C PHE A 18 -11.87 5.44 -4.76
N GLY A 19 -12.97 5.61 -5.52
CA GLY A 19 -13.58 4.54 -6.33
C GLY A 19 -12.60 3.92 -7.34
N ARG A 20 -12.04 4.72 -8.26
CA ARG A 20 -11.04 4.26 -9.24
C ARG A 20 -9.80 3.64 -8.58
N ALA A 21 -9.35 4.16 -7.45
CA ALA A 21 -8.24 3.59 -6.70
C ALA A 21 -8.57 2.20 -6.15
N ALA A 22 -9.78 2.03 -5.62
CA ALA A 22 -10.27 0.77 -5.07
C ALA A 22 -10.43 -0.28 -6.18
N GLU A 23 -10.97 0.10 -7.34
CA GLU A 23 -11.03 -0.73 -8.54
C GLU A 23 -9.65 -1.21 -8.97
N ARG A 24 -8.67 -0.30 -9.08
CA ARG A 24 -7.26 -0.64 -9.41
C ARG A 24 -6.63 -1.61 -8.41
N CYS A 25 -7.08 -1.56 -7.16
CA CYS A 25 -6.58 -2.40 -6.07
C CYS A 25 -7.40 -3.67 -5.84
N CYS A 26 -8.44 -3.92 -6.65
CA CYS A 26 -9.37 -5.04 -6.50
C CYS A 26 -9.97 -5.15 -5.08
N VAL A 27 -10.34 -4.01 -4.49
CA VAL A 27 -11.01 -3.95 -3.17
C VAL A 27 -12.23 -3.04 -3.23
N SER A 28 -13.10 -3.11 -2.22
CA SER A 28 -14.15 -2.12 -2.07
C SER A 28 -13.58 -0.75 -1.67
N GLN A 29 -14.30 0.31 -2.02
CA GLN A 29 -13.95 1.67 -1.61
C GLN A 29 -13.95 1.84 -0.09
N SER A 30 -14.85 1.15 0.63
CA SER A 30 -14.87 1.14 2.11
C SER A 30 -13.63 0.49 2.71
N THR A 31 -13.15 -0.61 2.14
CA THR A 31 -11.90 -1.26 2.55
C THR A 31 -10.69 -0.36 2.31
N LEU A 32 -10.56 0.24 1.13
CA LEU A 32 -9.47 1.16 0.82
C LEU A 32 -9.46 2.36 1.78
N SER A 33 -10.63 2.98 2.01
CA SER A 33 -10.78 4.09 2.94
C SER A 33 -10.40 3.70 4.37
N LEU A 34 -10.88 2.55 4.89
CA LEU A 34 -10.54 2.07 6.22
C LEU A 34 -9.03 1.83 6.39
N GLN A 35 -8.38 1.24 5.40
CA GLN A 35 -6.95 0.95 5.44
C GLN A 35 -6.09 2.21 5.42
N LEU A 36 -6.50 3.18 4.62
CA LEU A 36 -5.88 4.49 4.56
C LEU A 36 -6.06 5.27 5.87
N ARG A 37 -7.25 5.25 6.48
CA ARG A 37 -7.48 5.82 7.82
C ARG A 37 -6.57 5.20 8.89
N ARG A 38 -6.43 3.88 8.89
CA ARG A 38 -5.52 3.19 9.83
C ARG A 38 -4.08 3.62 9.65
N MET A 39 -3.68 3.93 8.42
CA MET A 39 -2.35 4.45 8.12
C MET A 39 -2.18 5.90 8.59
N GLU A 40 -3.17 6.78 8.36
CA GLU A 40 -3.20 8.15 8.92
C GLU A 40 -3.06 8.12 10.45
N THR A 41 -3.85 7.28 11.14
CA THR A 41 -3.77 7.11 12.60
C THR A 41 -2.39 6.63 13.04
N TYR A 42 -1.78 5.70 12.32
CA TYR A 42 -0.45 5.20 12.62
C TYR A 42 0.64 6.27 12.45
N LEU A 43 0.50 7.14 11.44
CA LEU A 43 1.45 8.22 11.16
C LEU A 43 1.18 9.48 12.00
N GLY A 44 0.03 9.56 12.67
CA GLY A 44 -0.37 10.73 13.45
C GLY A 44 -0.64 11.97 12.59
N LEU A 45 -1.01 11.79 11.31
CA LEU A 45 -1.24 12.89 10.37
C LEU A 45 -2.35 12.55 9.37
N GLU A 46 -3.05 13.58 8.90
CA GLU A 46 -4.03 13.46 7.83
C GLU A 46 -3.33 13.54 6.47
N LEU A 47 -3.62 12.55 5.62
CA LEU A 47 -3.03 12.44 4.28
C LEU A 47 -3.97 13.00 3.21
N PHE A 48 -5.27 13.07 3.50
CA PHE A 48 -6.29 13.53 2.55
C PHE A 48 -7.39 14.32 3.28
N ASP A 49 -7.76 15.46 2.69
CA ASP A 49 -8.94 16.23 3.10
C ASP A 49 -10.21 15.49 2.64
N ARG A 50 -11.16 15.30 3.57
CA ARG A 50 -12.43 14.58 3.30
C ARG A 50 -13.57 15.52 2.90
N GLU A 51 -13.42 16.81 3.15
CA GLU A 51 -14.44 17.82 2.89
C GLU A 51 -14.22 18.50 1.53
N ARG A 52 -12.97 18.56 1.07
CA ARG A 52 -12.63 19.12 -0.24
C ARG A 52 -12.63 18.07 -1.35
N ARG A 53 -13.18 18.47 -2.51
CA ARG A 53 -13.17 17.66 -3.74
C ARG A 53 -11.78 17.66 -4.35
N GLY A 54 -10.86 16.89 -3.77
CA GLY A 54 -9.49 16.75 -4.26
C GLY A 54 -8.66 15.92 -3.29
N ILE A 55 -7.94 14.91 -3.79
CA ILE A 55 -7.25 13.91 -2.95
C ILE A 55 -5.88 14.37 -2.43
N TRP A 56 -5.49 15.62 -2.66
CA TRP A 56 -4.07 16.03 -2.61
C TRP A 56 -3.80 17.37 -1.92
N ASP A 57 -4.26 17.47 -0.68
CA ASP A 57 -4.24 18.75 0.04
C ASP A 57 -3.06 18.92 1.01
N THR A 58 -2.28 17.88 1.36
CA THR A 58 -1.10 18.04 2.24
C THR A 58 0.24 17.82 1.52
N PRO A 59 1.25 18.70 1.71
CA PRO A 59 2.62 18.48 1.24
C PRO A 59 3.21 17.16 1.74
N ALA A 60 2.93 16.81 3.00
CA ALA A 60 3.37 15.56 3.62
C ALA A 60 2.90 14.32 2.85
N ALA A 61 1.64 14.28 2.38
CA ALA A 61 1.14 13.16 1.60
C ALA A 61 1.90 12.96 0.29
N ARG A 62 2.32 14.05 -0.38
CA ARG A 62 3.11 13.97 -1.62
C ARG A 62 4.49 13.38 -1.37
N GLU A 63 5.16 13.82 -0.32
CA GLU A 63 6.47 13.28 0.09
C GLU A 63 6.37 11.79 0.46
N ILE A 64 5.34 11.42 1.22
CA ILE A 64 5.10 10.02 1.62
C ILE A 64 4.81 9.13 0.41
N VAL A 65 4.11 9.62 -0.61
CA VAL A 65 3.89 8.88 -1.86
C VAL A 65 5.19 8.60 -2.58
N GLU A 66 6.08 9.58 -2.69
CA GLU A 66 7.40 9.38 -3.31
C GLU A 66 8.26 8.37 -2.55
N LEU A 67 8.30 8.48 -1.21
CA LEU A 67 8.96 7.49 -0.36
C LEU A 67 8.32 6.09 -0.52
N GLY A 68 7.00 6.01 -0.60
CA GLY A 68 6.26 4.77 -0.80
C GLY A 68 6.61 4.10 -2.13
N ARG A 69 6.72 4.87 -3.22
CA ARG A 69 7.16 4.36 -4.54
C ARG A 69 8.58 3.78 -4.45
N GLN A 70 9.49 4.44 -3.73
CA GLN A 70 10.84 3.92 -3.47
C GLN A 70 10.80 2.61 -2.67
N MET A 71 10.01 2.55 -1.60
CA MET A 71 9.85 1.34 -0.78
C MET A 71 9.36 0.14 -1.60
N LEU A 72 8.38 0.33 -2.48
CA LEU A 72 7.88 -0.75 -3.34
C LEU A 72 8.92 -1.21 -4.37
N ARG A 73 9.73 -0.29 -4.93
CA ARG A 73 10.85 -0.66 -5.80
C ARG A 73 11.89 -1.51 -5.07
N LEU A 74 12.28 -1.13 -3.85
CA LEU A 74 13.23 -1.88 -3.04
C LEU A 74 12.66 -3.26 -2.65
N ALA A 75 11.39 -3.32 -2.25
CA ALA A 75 10.72 -4.59 -1.97
C ALA A 75 10.71 -5.52 -3.20
N GLY A 76 10.51 -4.96 -4.40
CA GLY A 76 10.64 -5.68 -5.67
C GLY A 76 12.07 -6.17 -5.92
N ALA A 77 13.08 -5.33 -5.69
CA ALA A 77 14.48 -5.70 -5.84
C ALA A 77 14.88 -6.86 -4.91
N ILE A 78 14.41 -6.86 -3.65
CA ILE A 78 14.63 -7.97 -2.71
C ILE A 78 14.09 -9.29 -3.29
N ARG A 79 12.88 -9.28 -3.89
CA ARG A 79 12.31 -10.48 -4.54
C ARG A 79 13.15 -10.94 -5.73
N GLN A 80 13.72 -10.01 -6.50
CA GLN A 80 14.60 -10.36 -7.63
C GLN A 80 15.91 -10.99 -7.15
N VAL A 81 16.50 -10.48 -6.06
CA VAL A 81 17.68 -11.08 -5.44
C VAL A 81 17.37 -12.51 -4.97
N ALA A 82 16.25 -12.69 -4.27
CA ALA A 82 15.80 -14.01 -3.83
C ALA A 82 15.59 -14.98 -5.00
N ALA A 83 15.04 -14.51 -6.13
CA ALA A 83 14.82 -15.32 -7.33
C ALA A 83 16.11 -15.73 -8.06
N ARG A 84 17.21 -14.99 -7.88
CA ARG A 84 18.51 -15.26 -8.49
C ARG A 84 19.45 -16.08 -7.59
N ALA A 85 19.08 -16.27 -6.33
CA ALA A 85 19.90 -17.04 -5.41
C ALA A 85 19.99 -18.50 -5.91
N PRO A 86 21.20 -19.09 -5.97
CA PRO A 86 21.35 -20.48 -6.38
C PRO A 86 20.56 -21.40 -5.46
N ALA A 87 20.02 -22.49 -6.01
CA ALA A 87 19.30 -23.53 -5.29
C ALA A 87 20.24 -24.29 -4.33
N GLY A 88 20.57 -23.64 -3.21
CA GLY A 88 21.44 -24.16 -2.15
C GLY A 88 21.09 -23.60 -0.78
N VAL A 89 20.26 -22.55 -0.72
CA VAL A 89 19.48 -22.26 0.49
C VAL A 89 18.28 -23.20 0.42
N ALA A 90 18.27 -24.24 1.26
CA ALA A 90 17.11 -25.13 1.43
C ALA A 90 15.83 -24.29 1.38
N PRO A 91 14.75 -24.73 0.70
CA PRO A 91 13.55 -23.91 0.58
C PRO A 91 13.14 -23.51 1.98
N ALA A 92 13.29 -22.23 2.31
CA ALA A 92 12.72 -21.69 3.52
C ALA A 92 11.24 -21.96 3.36
N ARG A 93 10.77 -22.97 4.11
CA ARG A 93 9.40 -23.46 4.19
C ARG A 93 8.48 -22.30 3.82
N ALA A 94 7.81 -22.42 2.67
CA ALA A 94 7.12 -21.30 2.00
C ALA A 94 6.53 -20.35 3.05
N PRO A 95 6.76 -19.03 2.94
CA PRO A 95 6.37 -18.10 3.99
C PRO A 95 4.92 -18.39 4.36
N ALA A 96 4.69 -18.64 5.66
CA ALA A 96 3.35 -18.67 6.21
C ALA A 96 2.62 -17.47 5.59
N ARG A 97 1.48 -17.78 4.94
CA ARG A 97 0.69 -16.94 4.04
C ARG A 97 1.03 -15.45 4.04
N PRO A 98 1.09 -14.79 2.87
CA PRO A 98 1.40 -13.36 2.78
C PRO A 98 0.67 -12.57 3.87
N ILE A 99 1.41 -11.66 4.51
CA ILE A 99 0.96 -10.78 5.62
C ILE A 99 -0.34 -10.02 5.25
N ASP A 100 -0.76 -10.08 4.00
CA ASP A 100 -2.01 -9.56 3.43
C ASP A 100 -3.26 -10.45 3.66
N THR A 101 -3.20 -11.57 4.39
CA THR A 101 -4.38 -12.46 4.55
C THR A 101 -5.37 -12.02 5.65
N ILE A 102 -5.59 -10.71 5.80
CA ILE A 102 -6.75 -10.20 6.55
C ILE A 102 -7.55 -9.30 5.62
N ASN A 103 -8.41 -9.92 4.80
CA ASN A 103 -9.87 -9.79 4.94
C ASN A 103 -10.59 -10.21 3.64
N CYS A 104 -10.76 -11.52 3.45
CA CYS A 104 -11.88 -12.06 2.68
C CYS A 104 -12.67 -12.94 3.63
N LYS A 105 -13.77 -12.43 4.19
CA LYS A 105 -15.01 -13.12 4.64
C LYS A 105 -15.61 -12.40 5.86
N GLY A 106 -16.88 -12.02 5.73
CA GLY A 106 -17.74 -11.49 6.80
C GLY A 106 -18.52 -10.28 6.32
#